data_AF-A0A6I2F2Y3-F1
#
_entry.id   AF-A0A6I2F2Y3-F1
#
_cell.length_a   1.000
_cell.length_b   1.000
_cell.length_c   1.000
_cell.angle_alpha   90.00
_cell.angle_beta   90.00
_cell.angle_gamma   90.00
#
_symmetry.space_group_name_H-M   'P 1'
#
loop_
_entity.id
_entity.type
_entity.pdbx_description
1 polymer ?
#
loop_
_entity_poly.entity_id
_entity_poly.type
_entity_poly.pdbx_seq_one_letter_code
_entity_poly.pdbx_strand_id
1 'polypeptide(L)' 'MTSPDPQPGRRGYAGFIDRLNARLLPWLGPPPLGPYDEPAQAPAAPGCPLCGEPMSEHVIDRGAPRTQLHCP' A
#
# COMPACT_ATOMS: atom_id res chain seq x y z
N MET A 1 9.47 -23.73 1.18
CA MET A 1 8.12 -23.36 1.67
C MET A 1 8.22 -23.25 3.17
N THR A 2 8.48 -22.05 3.69
CA THR A 2 8.71 -21.81 5.11
C THR A 2 7.36 -21.80 5.83
N SER A 3 7.09 -22.81 6.67
CA SER A 3 5.96 -22.77 7.59
C SER A 3 6.05 -21.53 8.48
N PRO A 4 4.93 -20.84 8.78
CA PRO A 4 4.96 -19.76 9.76
C PRO A 4 5.21 -20.35 11.16
N ASP A 5 6.21 -19.80 11.85
CA ASP A 5 6.46 -20.06 13.27
C ASP A 5 5.23 -19.70 14.11
N PRO A 6 4.80 -20.54 15.08
CA PRO A 6 3.72 -20.21 15.98
C PRO A 6 4.11 -19.00 16.84
N GLN A 7 3.53 -17.84 16.54
CA GLN A 7 3.80 -16.60 17.28
C GLN A 7 3.24 -16.72 18.71
N PRO A 8 4.02 -16.37 19.75
CA PRO A 8 3.55 -16.39 21.14
C PRO A 8 2.35 -15.46 21.31
N GLY A 9 1.31 -15.96 22.00
CA GLY A 9 0.02 -15.30 22.13
C GLY A 9 0.12 -13.87 22.66
N ARG A 10 -0.19 -12.90 21.79
CA ARG A 10 -0.27 -11.48 22.12
C ARG A 10 -1.34 -11.30 23.21
N ARG A 11 -1.00 -10.64 24.32
CA ARG A 11 -1.95 -10.37 25.44
C ARG A 11 -2.67 -9.04 25.23
N GLY A 12 -3.83 -8.87 25.89
CA GLY A 12 -4.62 -7.64 25.81
C GLY A 12 -5.48 -7.56 24.53
N TYR A 13 -5.83 -6.33 24.12
CA TYR A 13 -6.74 -6.06 23.00
C TYR A 13 -6.33 -6.78 21.70
N ALA A 14 -5.03 -6.83 21.39
CA ALA A 14 -4.52 -7.53 20.21
C ALA A 14 -4.88 -9.02 20.22
N GLY A 15 -4.73 -9.71 21.36
CA GLY A 15 -5.09 -11.13 21.47
C GLY A 15 -6.60 -11.40 21.38
N PHE A 16 -7.42 -10.45 21.82
CA PHE A 16 -8.88 -10.53 21.65
C PHE A 16 -9.27 -10.46 20.17
N ILE A 17 -8.71 -9.49 19.43
CA ILE A 17 -8.93 -9.34 17.99
C ILE A 17 -8.43 -10.58 17.23
N ASP A 18 -7.26 -11.11 17.59
CA ASP A 18 -6.73 -12.33 16.98
C ASP A 18 -7.66 -13.53 17.19
N ARG A 19 -8.22 -13.68 18.39
CA ARG A 19 -9.19 -14.76 18.70
C ARG A 19 -10.51 -14.58 17.95
N LEU A 20 -10.97 -13.34 17.80
CA LEU A 20 -12.17 -13.03 17.03
C LEU A 20 -11.96 -13.37 15.54
N ASN A 21 -10.85 -12.92 14.97
CA ASN A 21 -10.47 -13.21 13.59
C ASN A 21 -10.35 -14.72 13.36
N ALA A 22 -9.68 -15.46 14.25
CA ALA A 22 -9.56 -16.92 14.14
C ALA A 22 -10.91 -17.65 14.13
N ARG A 23 -11.93 -17.11 14.83
CA ARG A 23 -13.27 -17.70 14.88
C ARG A 23 -14.13 -17.31 13.68
N LEU A 24 -13.88 -16.15 13.07
CA LEU A 24 -14.60 -15.67 11.88
C LEU A 24 -14.01 -16.19 10.56
N LEU A 25 -12.71 -16.48 10.53
CA LEU A 25 -12.01 -16.92 9.31
C LEU A 25 -12.66 -18.12 8.59
N PRO A 26 -13.18 -19.16 9.28
CA PRO A 26 -13.84 -20.27 8.61
C PRO A 26 -15.14 -19.89 7.88
N TRP A 27 -15.75 -18.75 8.23
CA TRP A 27 -17.01 -18.27 7.64
C TRP A 27 -16.78 -17.20 6.58
N LEU A 28 -15.83 -16.28 6.82
CA LEU A 28 -15.49 -15.21 5.88
C LEU A 28 -14.54 -15.69 4.78
N GLY A 29 -13.78 -16.76 5.05
CA GLY A 29 -12.68 -17.21 4.21
C GLY A 29 -11.47 -16.27 4.29
N PRO A 30 -10.32 -16.67 3.70
CA PRO A 30 -9.24 -15.74 3.47
C PRO A 30 -9.72 -14.64 2.49
N PRO A 31 -9.19 -13.41 2.60
CA PRO A 31 -9.48 -12.39 1.61
C PRO A 31 -9.13 -12.94 0.22
N PRO A 32 -10.01 -12.79 -0.79
CA PRO A 32 -9.66 -13.16 -2.15
C PRO A 32 -8.50 -12.29 -2.56
N LEU A 33 -7.33 -12.92 -2.68
CA LEU A 33 -6.21 -12.31 -3.34
C LEU A 33 -6.65 -12.30 -4.80
N GLY A 34 -6.98 -11.11 -5.30
CA GLY A 34 -7.48 -10.93 -6.66
C GLY A 34 -6.55 -11.60 -7.68
N PRO A 35 -6.99 -11.76 -8.93
CA PRO A 35 -6.19 -12.42 -9.96
C PRO A 35 -4.78 -11.82 -9.99
N TYR A 36 -3.78 -12.63 -9.61
CA TYR A 36 -2.37 -12.21 -9.62
C TYR A 36 -1.82 -12.08 -11.04
N ASP A 37 -2.55 -12.66 -11.98
CA ASP A 37 -2.34 -12.71 -13.41
C ASP A 37 -3.01 -11.55 -14.16
N GLU A 38 -3.75 -10.69 -13.46
CA GLU A 38 -4.22 -9.43 -14.04
C GLU A 38 -3.06 -8.42 -14.16
N PRO A 39 -2.87 -7.78 -15.33
CA PRO A 39 -1.91 -6.71 -15.45
C PRO A 39 -2.32 -5.56 -14.52
N ALA A 40 -1.37 -5.05 -13.73
CA ALA A 40 -1.63 -3.89 -12.89
C ALA A 40 -2.16 -2.73 -13.75
N GLN A 41 -3.31 -2.17 -13.35
CA GLN A 41 -3.83 -0.96 -13.97
C GLN A 41 -2.76 0.13 -13.87
N ALA A 42 -2.43 0.76 -15.00
CA ALA A 42 -1.53 1.90 -14.98
C ALA A 42 -2.13 3.00 -14.09
N PRO A 43 -1.35 3.57 -13.15
CA PRO A 43 -1.84 4.68 -12.36
C PRO A 43 -2.20 5.86 -13.27
N ALA A 44 -3.24 6.61 -12.89
CA ALA A 44 -3.57 7.85 -13.58
C ALA A 44 -2.35 8.79 -13.57
N ALA A 45 -2.15 9.53 -14.66
CA ALA A 45 -1.09 10.53 -14.74
C ALA A 45 -1.29 11.55 -13.62
N PRO A 46 -0.34 11.70 -12.67
CA PRO A 46 -0.51 12.59 -11.55
C PRO A 46 -0.43 14.05 -12.03
N GLY A 47 -1.44 14.83 -11.67
CA GLY A 47 -1.42 16.29 -11.80
C GLY A 47 -0.67 16.94 -10.64
N CYS A 48 -0.06 18.10 -10.89
CA CYS A 48 0.53 18.92 -9.85
C CYS A 48 -0.53 19.43 -8.88
N PRO A 49 -0.38 19.27 -7.55
CA PRO A 49 -1.36 19.76 -6.59
C PRO A 49 -1.36 21.30 -6.47
N LEU A 50 -0.41 21.99 -7.09
CA LEU A 50 -0.28 23.45 -7.05
C LEU A 50 -0.84 24.13 -8.31
N CYS A 51 -0.48 23.65 -9.50
CA CYS A 51 -0.91 24.27 -10.76
C CYS A 51 -1.92 23.44 -11.57
N GLY A 52 -2.10 22.15 -11.27
CA GLY A 52 -3.01 21.25 -11.98
C GLY A 52 -2.44 20.60 -13.25
N GLU A 53 -1.36 21.12 -13.81
CA GLU A 53 -0.70 20.57 -15.00
C GLU A 53 -0.05 19.20 -14.74
N PRO A 54 0.14 18.35 -15.77
CA PRO A 54 0.71 17.02 -15.60
C PRO A 54 2.14 17.09 -15.05
N MET A 55 2.47 16.22 -14.09
CA MET A 55 3.83 16.18 -13.49
C MET A 55 4.93 15.90 -14.51
N SER A 56 4.61 15.31 -15.66
CA SER A 56 5.56 15.09 -16.76
C SER A 56 6.08 16.37 -17.41
N GLU A 57 5.39 17.49 -17.25
CA GLU A 57 5.80 18.80 -17.79
C GLU A 57 6.66 19.61 -16.82
N HIS A 58 6.83 19.12 -15.59
CA HIS A 58 7.59 19.83 -14.56
C HIS A 58 9.08 19.50 -14.62
N VAL A 59 9.91 20.50 -14.30
CA VAL A 59 11.36 20.31 -14.17
C VAL A 59 11.71 20.08 -12.70
N ILE A 60 12.30 18.92 -12.40
CA ILE A 60 12.77 18.58 -11.05
C ILE A 60 14.29 18.79 -11.01
N ASP A 61 14.71 19.91 -10.42
CA ASP A 61 16.13 20.21 -10.17
C ASP A 61 16.62 19.48 -8.91
N ARG A 62 17.59 18.58 -9.08
CA ARG A 62 18.22 17.80 -8.01
C ARG A 62 19.68 18.20 -7.76
N GLY A 63 20.16 19.30 -8.36
CA GLY A 63 21.56 19.73 -8.26
C GLY A 63 21.88 20.47 -6.96
N ALA A 64 20.90 21.11 -6.35
CA ALA A 64 21.06 21.83 -5.08
C ALA A 64 20.95 20.88 -3.86
N PRO A 65 21.37 21.31 -2.65
CA PRO A 65 21.16 20.56 -1.41
C PRO A 65 19.68 20.23 -1.11
N ARG A 66 18.75 20.91 -1.79
CA ARG A 66 17.31 20.66 -1.72
C ARG A 66 16.77 20.54 -3.13
N THR A 67 16.11 19.41 -3.41
CA THR A 67 15.36 19.22 -4.66
C THR A 67 14.31 20.31 -4.80
N GLN A 68 14.33 21.02 -5.94
CA GLN A 68 13.31 21.99 -6.31
C GLN A 68 12.46 21.43 -7.44
N LEU A 69 11.19 21.83 -7.48
CA LEU A 69 10.25 21.47 -8.53
C LEU A 69 9.72 22.77 -9.14
N HIS A 70 9.87 22.90 -10.45
CA HIS A 70 9.44 24.07 -11.21
C HIS A 70 8.19 23.71 -12.01
N CYS A 71 7.12 24.49 -11.79
CA CYS A 71 5.91 24.42 -12.62
C CYS A 71 6.22 24.92 -14.05
N PRO A 72 5.55 24.38 -15.07
CA PRO A 72 5.62 24.89 -16.44
C PRO A 72 5.10 26.33 -16.55
#